data_AF-A0A2V9N4C1-F1
#
_entry.id   AF-A0A2V9N4C1-F1
#
_cell.length_a   1.000
_cell.length_b   1.000
_cell.length_c   1.000
_cell.angle_alpha   90.00
_cell.angle_beta   90.00
_cell.angle_gamma   90.00
#
_symmetry.space_group_name_H-M   'P 1'
#
loop_
_entity.id
_entity.type
_entity.pdbx_description
1 polymer ?
#
loop_
_entity_poly.entity_id
_entity_poly.type
_entity_poly.pdbx_seq_one_letter_code
_entity_poly.pdbx_strand_id
1 'polypeptide(L)'
;MRLSSLIDSCAPRSTILVRLLVGWVFLSEGIQKILFPATLGVGRFTKIGIPAAHFFAPFVGVVEIVCGTLLIVGLLARLAAFALLVNISVAILMTKIPMLAKVGFWATMHEARTDVCMWLGSLFLVIVGAGPWSLDQRMDNHIAKQSESKRAAREPT
;
A
#
# COMPACT_ATOMS: atom_id res chain seq x y z
N MET A 1 12.84 -13.46 -10.21
CA MET A 1 11.45 -12.98 -10.35
C MET A 1 11.39 -12.14 -11.61
N ARG A 2 10.62 -12.52 -12.65
CA ARG A 2 10.52 -11.72 -13.89
C ARG A 2 9.77 -10.42 -13.57
N LEU A 3 10.25 -9.28 -14.05
CA LEU A 3 9.61 -7.97 -13.85
C LEU A 3 8.12 -7.98 -14.28
N SER A 4 7.80 -8.80 -15.29
CA SER A 4 6.44 -9.07 -15.78
C SER A 4 5.46 -9.48 -14.67
N SER A 5 5.88 -10.32 -13.71
CA SER A 5 4.96 -10.82 -12.66
C SER A 5 4.53 -9.75 -11.65
N LEU A 6 5.26 -8.63 -11.58
CA LEU A 6 4.90 -7.52 -10.70
C LEU A 6 3.86 -6.58 -11.32
N ILE A 7 3.71 -6.63 -12.64
CA ILE A 7 2.89 -5.72 -13.45
C ILE A 7 1.62 -6.44 -13.95
N ASP A 8 1.69 -7.75 -14.19
CA ASP A 8 0.55 -8.58 -14.60
C ASP A 8 -0.62 -8.46 -13.62
N SER A 9 -1.82 -8.21 -14.14
CA SER A 9 -3.04 -8.08 -13.35
C SER A 9 -4.24 -8.78 -13.98
N CYS A 10 -4.86 -9.68 -13.22
CA CYS A 10 -6.13 -10.31 -13.58
C CYS A 10 -7.34 -9.55 -12.99
N ALA A 11 -7.15 -8.30 -12.55
CA ALA A 11 -8.15 -7.58 -11.78
C ALA A 11 -9.31 -7.05 -12.65
N PRO A 12 -10.56 -7.10 -12.17
CA PRO A 12 -11.66 -6.38 -12.77
C PRO A 12 -11.45 -4.85 -12.69
N ARG A 13 -12.19 -4.08 -13.51
CA ARG A 13 -12.15 -2.60 -13.48
C ARG A 13 -12.50 -2.02 -12.11
N SER A 14 -13.31 -2.72 -11.32
CA SER A 14 -13.73 -2.31 -9.97
C SER A 14 -12.58 -2.24 -8.96
N THR A 15 -11.43 -2.86 -9.23
CA THR A 15 -10.24 -2.80 -8.36
C THR A 15 -9.73 -1.37 -8.13
N ILE A 16 -10.07 -0.42 -9.02
CA ILE A 16 -9.79 0.99 -8.78
C ILE A 16 -10.40 1.51 -7.47
N LEU A 17 -11.60 1.03 -7.09
CA LEU A 17 -12.26 1.46 -5.86
C LEU A 17 -11.46 1.04 -4.63
N VAL A 18 -10.94 -0.19 -4.63
CA VAL A 18 -10.09 -0.70 -3.54
C VAL A 18 -8.75 0.04 -3.52
N ARG A 19 -8.16 0.32 -4.68
CA ARG A 19 -6.92 1.11 -4.78
C ARG A 19 -7.08 2.52 -4.25
N LEU A 20 -8.17 3.19 -4.62
CA LEU A 20 -8.47 4.53 -4.12
C LEU A 20 -8.72 4.50 -2.62
N LEU A 21 -9.51 3.54 -2.12
CA LEU A 21 -9.76 3.38 -0.69
C LEU A 21 -8.45 3.19 0.10
N VAL A 22 -7.67 2.17 -0.24
CA VAL A 22 -6.43 1.82 0.47
C VAL A 22 -5.40 2.93 0.30
N GLY A 23 -5.17 3.38 -0.93
CA GLY A 23 -4.18 4.40 -1.25
C GLY A 23 -4.49 5.74 -0.57
N TRP A 24 -5.76 6.17 -0.55
CA TRP A 24 -6.19 7.41 0.11
C TRP A 24 -5.97 7.37 1.63
N VAL A 25 -6.39 6.29 2.29
CA VAL A 25 -6.24 6.15 3.74
C VAL A 25 -4.76 6.19 4.12
N PHE A 26 -3.89 5.39 3.49
CA PHE A 26 -2.47 5.43 3.81
C PHE A 26 -1.81 6.76 3.45
N LEU A 27 -2.14 7.35 2.29
CA LEU A 27 -1.59 8.65 1.91
C LEU A 27 -1.93 9.73 2.94
N SER A 28 -3.20 9.80 3.36
CA SER A 28 -3.64 10.78 4.35
C SER A 28 -3.01 10.54 5.73
N GLU A 29 -2.92 9.30 6.18
CA GLU A 29 -2.25 8.92 7.43
C GLU A 29 -0.76 9.29 7.43
N GLY A 30 -0.07 9.07 6.30
CA GLY A 30 1.33 9.43 6.15
C GLY A 30 1.57 10.93 6.20
N ILE A 31 0.71 11.72 5.53
CA ILE A 31 0.74 13.19 5.60
C ILE A 31 0.52 13.66 7.04
N GLN A 32 -0.46 13.08 7.73
CA GLN A 32 -0.80 13.46 9.10
C GLN A 32 0.33 13.18 10.10
N LYS A 33 1.16 12.16 9.89
CA LYS A 33 2.35 11.91 10.72
C LYS A 33 3.39 13.03 10.64
N ILE A 34 3.45 13.74 9.52
CA ILE A 34 4.36 14.88 9.31
C ILE A 34 3.72 16.19 9.82
N LEU A 35 2.42 16.39 9.56
CA LEU A 35 1.69 17.59 10.00
C LEU A 35 1.45 17.62 11.52
N PHE A 36 1.22 16.45 12.13
CA PHE A 36 0.86 16.31 13.54
C PHE A 36 1.84 15.36 14.27
N PRO A 37 3.14 15.70 14.34
CA PRO A 37 4.17 14.80 14.85
C PRO A 37 4.01 14.47 16.34
N ALA A 38 3.40 15.36 17.13
CA ALA A 38 3.19 15.14 18.57
C ALA A 38 2.07 14.14 18.87
N THR A 39 1.02 14.10 18.05
CA THR A 39 -0.19 13.28 18.29
C THR A 39 -0.21 12.00 17.47
N LEU A 40 0.29 12.03 16.23
CA LEU A 40 0.20 10.94 15.26
C LEU A 40 1.57 10.43 14.79
N GLY A 41 2.59 11.30 14.77
CA GLY A 41 3.97 10.92 14.41
C GLY A 41 4.81 10.46 15.59
N VAL A 42 5.98 11.09 15.77
CA VAL A 42 6.98 10.73 16.80
C VAL A 42 6.37 10.59 18.19
N GLY A 43 5.50 11.52 18.62
CA GLY A 43 4.90 11.48 19.95
C GLY A 43 4.00 10.25 20.16
N ARG A 44 3.31 9.77 19.12
CA ARG A 44 2.55 8.52 19.20
C ARG A 44 3.49 7.31 19.27
N PHE A 45 4.51 7.27 18.43
CA PHE A 45 5.48 6.18 18.34
C PHE A 45 6.24 6.00 19.66
N THR A 46 6.62 7.11 20.31
CA THR A 46 7.21 7.09 21.65
C THR A 46 6.25 6.52 22.69
N LYS A 47 4.96 6.92 22.66
CA LYS A 47 3.94 6.42 23.61
C LYS A 47 3.67 4.92 23.50
N ILE A 48 3.75 4.37 22.29
CA ILE A 48 3.56 2.94 22.04
C ILE A 48 4.86 2.12 22.20
N GLY A 49 5.98 2.77 22.51
CA GLY A 49 7.24 2.10 22.82
C GLY A 49 8.07 1.67 21.61
N ILE A 50 7.88 2.28 20.43
CA ILE A 50 8.71 1.97 19.26
C ILE A 50 10.14 2.51 19.49
N PRO A 51 11.18 1.67 19.41
CA PRO A 51 12.57 2.12 19.48
C PRO A 51 12.87 3.16 18.39
N ALA A 52 13.70 4.16 18.68
CA ALA A 52 14.08 5.19 17.70
C ALA A 52 12.86 5.86 17.01
N ALA A 53 11.82 6.21 17.78
CA ALA A 53 10.59 6.84 17.29
C ALA A 53 10.83 8.07 16.37
N HIS A 54 11.89 8.85 16.64
CA HIS A 54 12.30 9.99 15.82
C HIS A 54 12.72 9.61 14.39
N PHE A 55 13.16 8.38 14.16
CA PHE A 55 13.49 7.85 12.84
C PHE A 55 12.30 7.11 12.23
N PHE A 56 11.71 6.17 12.97
CA PHE A 56 10.67 5.30 12.42
C PHE A 56 9.37 6.04 12.10
N ALA A 57 8.96 7.04 12.89
CA ALA A 57 7.72 7.76 12.61
C ALA A 57 7.74 8.53 11.27
N PRO A 58 8.77 9.36 10.97
CA PRO A 58 8.86 10.00 9.65
C PRO A 58 9.15 9.00 8.54
N PHE A 59 9.93 7.94 8.79
CA PHE A 59 10.16 6.89 7.79
C PHE A 59 8.85 6.20 7.36
N VAL A 60 8.04 5.77 8.33
CA VAL A 60 6.72 5.17 8.06
C VAL A 60 5.82 6.18 7.35
N GLY A 61 5.79 7.44 7.79
CA GLY A 61 5.01 8.49 7.12
C GLY A 61 5.38 8.67 5.65
N VAL A 62 6.68 8.69 5.30
CA VAL A 62 7.14 8.76 3.91
C VAL A 62 6.75 7.52 3.12
N VAL A 63 6.93 6.32 3.69
CA VAL A 63 6.54 5.06 3.04
C VAL A 63 5.05 5.05 2.71
N GLU A 64 4.21 5.50 3.66
CA GLU A 64 2.76 5.60 3.49
C GLU A 64 2.38 6.59 2.39
N ILE A 65 3.02 7.76 2.34
CA ILE A 65 2.77 8.77 1.31
C ILE A 65 3.15 8.24 -0.08
N VAL A 66 4.35 7.69 -0.21
CA VAL A 66 4.88 7.20 -1.49
C VAL A 66 4.06 6.02 -1.97
N CYS A 67 3.87 4.99 -1.14
CA CYS A 67 3.14 3.79 -1.53
C CYS A 67 1.64 4.06 -1.71
N GLY A 68 1.05 4.92 -0.89
CA GLY A 68 -0.35 5.36 -1.05
C GLY A 68 -0.58 6.06 -2.37
N THR A 69 0.32 6.97 -2.76
CA THR A 69 0.28 7.65 -4.07
C THR A 69 0.47 6.67 -5.23
N LEU A 70 1.44 5.76 -5.11
CA LEU A 70 1.67 4.71 -6.10
C LEU A 70 0.44 3.81 -6.30
N LEU A 71 -0.28 3.47 -5.23
CA LEU A 71 -1.54 2.73 -5.33
C LEU A 71 -2.65 3.52 -6.01
N ILE A 72 -2.82 4.81 -5.67
CA ILE A 72 -3.83 5.67 -6.30
C ILE A 72 -3.59 5.74 -7.81
N VAL A 73 -2.34 5.95 -8.22
CA VAL A 73 -1.95 6.05 -9.63
C VAL A 73 -1.94 4.67 -10.32
N GLY A 74 -1.64 3.61 -9.56
CA GLY A 74 -1.57 2.24 -10.08
C GLY A 74 -0.25 1.96 -10.76
N LEU A 75 0.82 2.34 -10.09
CA LEU A 75 2.19 2.08 -10.51
C LEU A 75 2.86 1.18 -9.47
N LEU A 76 3.47 0.08 -9.91
CA LEU A 76 4.07 -0.95 -9.05
C LEU A 76 3.11 -1.39 -7.93
N ALA A 77 1.83 -1.58 -8.26
CA ALA A 77 0.78 -1.66 -7.25
C ALA A 77 0.96 -2.84 -6.27
N ARG A 78 1.48 -3.99 -6.75
CA ARG A 78 1.77 -5.14 -5.88
C ARG A 78 2.86 -4.82 -4.86
N LEU A 79 3.91 -4.13 -5.29
CA LEU A 79 5.02 -3.75 -4.42
C LEU A 79 4.59 -2.70 -3.39
N ALA A 80 3.86 -1.69 -3.83
CA ALA A 80 3.30 -0.66 -2.94
C ALA A 80 2.30 -1.26 -1.94
N ALA A 81 1.38 -2.11 -2.38
CA ALA A 81 0.44 -2.81 -1.51
C ALA A 81 1.15 -3.72 -0.50
N PHE A 82 2.20 -4.41 -0.91
CA PHE A 82 2.99 -5.26 -0.02
C PHE A 82 3.69 -4.44 1.07
N ALA A 83 4.32 -3.32 0.71
CA ALA A 83 4.94 -2.42 1.68
C ALA A 83 3.92 -1.89 2.71
N LEU A 84 2.73 -1.48 2.24
CA LEU A 84 1.65 -1.01 3.11
C LEU A 84 1.06 -2.13 3.98
N LEU A 85 0.96 -3.36 3.46
CA LEU A 85 0.52 -4.54 4.20
C LEU A 85 1.46 -4.86 5.36
N VAL A 86 2.78 -4.78 5.15
CA VAL A 86 3.76 -4.94 6.21
C VAL A 86 3.62 -3.83 7.25
N ASN A 87 3.49 -2.57 6.81
CA ASN A 87 3.35 -1.43 7.69
C ASN A 87 2.12 -1.56 8.63
N ILE A 88 0.94 -1.85 8.09
CA ILE A 88 -0.27 -2.01 8.89
C ILE A 88 -0.24 -3.26 9.77
N SER A 89 0.46 -4.32 9.34
CA SER A 89 0.69 -5.50 10.19
C SER A 89 1.49 -5.12 11.44
N VAL A 90 2.59 -4.38 11.29
CA VAL A 90 3.39 -3.90 12.43
C VAL A 90 2.55 -2.98 13.33
N ALA A 91 1.76 -2.08 12.75
CA ALA A 91 0.88 -1.20 13.52
C ALA A 91 -0.13 -1.99 14.37
N ILE A 92 -0.77 -3.03 13.81
CA ILE A 92 -1.72 -3.89 14.54
C ILE A 92 -1.02 -4.60 15.70
N LEU A 93 0.16 -5.18 15.45
CA LEU A 93 0.93 -5.89 16.48
C LEU A 93 1.31 -4.96 17.65
N MET A 94 1.75 -3.73 17.34
CA MET A 94 2.22 -2.77 18.34
C MET A 94 1.09 -2.09 19.11
N THR A 95 -0.09 -1.94 18.51
CA THR A 95 -1.18 -1.14 19.10
C THR A 95 -2.35 -1.98 19.59
N LYS A 96 -2.80 -2.98 18.82
CA LYS A 96 -4.06 -3.70 19.07
C LYS A 96 -3.84 -4.92 19.96
N ILE A 97 -2.73 -5.64 19.84
CA ILE A 97 -2.43 -6.76 20.75
C ILE A 97 -2.35 -6.30 22.22
N PRO A 98 -1.60 -5.22 22.55
CA PRO A 98 -1.58 -4.72 23.93
C PRO A 98 -2.95 -4.18 24.38
N MET A 99 -3.73 -3.62 23.46
CA MET A 99 -5.07 -3.12 23.75
C MET A 99 -6.05 -4.26 24.07
N LEU A 100 -5.95 -5.39 23.34
CA LEU A 100 -6.77 -6.58 23.57
C LEU A 100 -6.64 -7.08 25.01
N ALA A 101 -5.41 -7.08 25.53
CA ALA A 101 -5.13 -7.48 26.92
C ALA A 101 -5.65 -6.48 27.96
N LYS A 102 -5.78 -5.18 27.61
CA LYS A 102 -6.12 -4.11 28.55
C LYS A 102 -7.60 -3.79 28.64
N VAL A 103 -8.31 -3.75 27.51
CA VAL A 103 -9.70 -3.29 27.43
C VAL A 103 -10.66 -4.33 26.83
N GLY A 104 -10.15 -5.51 26.49
CA GLY A 104 -10.95 -6.64 26.00
C GLY A 104 -11.24 -6.62 24.51
N PHE A 105 -11.89 -7.68 24.04
CA PHE A 105 -12.07 -7.99 22.63
C PHE A 105 -12.92 -6.98 21.88
N TRP A 106 -14.13 -6.70 22.35
CA TRP A 106 -15.09 -5.87 21.62
C TRP A 106 -14.63 -4.41 21.46
N ALA A 107 -14.02 -3.84 22.50
CA ALA A 107 -13.44 -2.50 22.43
C ALA A 107 -12.26 -2.44 21.44
N THR A 108 -11.39 -3.45 21.47
CA THR A 108 -10.26 -3.54 20.53
C THR A 108 -10.73 -3.70 19.10
N MET A 109 -11.74 -4.55 18.85
CA MET A 109 -12.33 -4.72 17.52
C MET A 109 -12.98 -3.44 17.00
N HIS A 110 -13.62 -2.66 17.87
CA HIS A 110 -14.20 -1.36 17.52
C HIS A 110 -13.12 -0.39 17.02
N GLU A 111 -11.98 -0.31 17.74
CA GLU A 111 -10.85 0.54 17.36
C GLU A 111 -10.04 -0.01 16.18
N ALA A 112 -10.07 -1.32 15.93
CA ALA A 112 -9.28 -1.98 14.88
C ALA A 112 -9.99 -2.06 13.51
N ARG A 113 -11.24 -1.57 13.38
CA ARG A 113 -12.03 -1.71 12.14
C ARG A 113 -11.27 -1.21 10.91
N THR A 114 -10.73 0.01 11.00
CA THR A 114 -9.99 0.62 9.89
C THR A 114 -8.73 -0.17 9.59
N ASP A 115 -7.99 -0.60 10.62
CA ASP A 115 -6.77 -1.39 10.45
C ASP A 115 -7.04 -2.71 9.73
N VAL A 116 -8.09 -3.43 10.11
CA VAL A 116 -8.48 -4.71 9.49
C VAL A 116 -8.94 -4.51 8.05
N CYS A 117 -9.74 -3.46 7.78
CA CYS A 117 -10.14 -3.12 6.41
C CYS A 117 -8.93 -2.80 5.52
N MET A 118 -7.97 -2.03 6.04
CA MET A 118 -6.76 -1.68 5.29
C MET A 118 -5.83 -2.87 5.09
N TRP A 119 -5.73 -3.76 6.07
CA TRP A 119 -4.97 -5.01 5.97
C TRP A 119 -5.55 -5.91 4.87
N LEU A 120 -6.87 -6.16 4.90
CA LEU A 120 -7.54 -6.97 3.89
C LEU A 120 -7.52 -6.33 2.50
N GLY A 121 -7.72 -5.01 2.41
CA GLY A 121 -7.65 -4.27 1.15
C GLY A 121 -6.24 -4.34 0.53
N SER A 122 -5.20 -4.18 1.35
CA SER A 122 -3.81 -4.31 0.89
C SER A 122 -3.49 -5.74 0.45
N LEU A 123 -3.92 -6.75 1.22
CA LEU A 123 -3.74 -8.16 0.85
C LEU A 123 -4.43 -8.49 -0.48
N PHE A 124 -5.66 -8.01 -0.68
CA PHE A 124 -6.38 -8.14 -1.95
C PHE A 124 -5.56 -7.56 -3.12
N LEU A 125 -4.98 -6.37 -2.95
CA LEU A 125 -4.16 -5.73 -3.99
C LEU A 125 -2.84 -6.46 -4.25
N VAL A 126 -2.22 -7.08 -3.23
CA VAL A 126 -1.04 -7.94 -3.41
C VAL A 126 -1.38 -9.16 -4.27
N ILE A 127 -2.53 -9.81 -4.01
CA ILE A 127 -2.97 -11.01 -4.72
C ILE A 127 -3.38 -10.68 -6.16
N VAL A 128 -4.22 -9.67 -6.34
CA VAL A 128 -4.92 -9.39 -7.60
C VAL A 128 -4.16 -8.39 -8.52
N GLY A 129 -3.37 -7.49 -7.95
CA GLY A 129 -2.61 -6.47 -8.69
C GLY A 129 -3.39 -5.19 -9.01
N ALA A 130 -2.85 -4.38 -9.94
CA ALA A 130 -3.25 -2.99 -10.17
C ALA A 130 -4.58 -2.79 -10.95
N GLY A 131 -5.00 -3.79 -11.72
CA GLY A 131 -6.13 -3.75 -12.64
C GLY A 131 -5.92 -2.94 -13.93
N PRO A 132 -6.90 -2.96 -14.85
CA PRO A 132 -6.77 -2.40 -16.20
C PRO A 132 -6.72 -0.87 -16.26
N TRP A 133 -7.14 -0.17 -15.21
CA TRP A 133 -7.02 1.29 -15.07
C TRP A 133 -5.81 1.66 -14.21
N SER A 134 -4.66 1.10 -14.56
CA SER A 134 -3.38 1.34 -13.90
C SER A 134 -2.35 1.87 -14.89
N LEU A 135 -1.36 2.61 -14.40
CA LEU A 135 -0.19 2.93 -15.22
C LEU A 135 0.63 1.68 -15.53
N ASP A 136 0.61 0.68 -14.64
CA ASP A 136 1.19 -0.65 -14.85
C ASP A 136 0.70 -1.26 -16.18
N GLN A 137 -0.62 -1.30 -16.41
CA GLN A 137 -1.18 -1.83 -17.66
C GLN A 137 -0.82 -0.98 -18.89
N ARG A 138 -0.76 0.35 -18.73
CA ARG A 138 -0.38 1.24 -19.85
C ARG A 138 1.07 1.00 -20.26
N MET A 139 1.97 0.80 -19.30
CA MET A 139 3.38 0.53 -19.56
C MET A 139 3.58 -0.82 -20.24
N ASP A 140 2.85 -1.86 -19.80
CA ASP A 140 2.91 -3.19 -20.39
C ASP A 140 2.43 -3.20 -21.85
N ASN A 141 1.32 -2.53 -22.14
CA ASN A 141 0.81 -2.35 -23.51
C ASN A 141 1.81 -1.60 -24.42
N HIS A 142 2.56 -0.63 -23.88
CA HIS A 142 3.58 0.10 -24.63
C HIS A 142 4.80 -0.77 -24.95
N ILE A 143 5.26 -1.58 -23.99
CA ILE A 143 6.38 -2.52 -24.18
C ILE A 143 6.00 -3.59 -25.22
N ALA A 144 4.78 -4.13 -25.14
CA ALA A 144 4.27 -5.09 -26.12
C ALA A 144 4.28 -4.53 -27.55
N LYS A 145 3.69 -3.35 -27.76
CA LYS A 145 3.66 -2.68 -29.08
C LYS A 145 5.06 -2.40 -29.65
N GLN A 146 6.02 -2.00 -28.81
CA GLN A 146 7.39 -1.77 -29.27
C GLN A 146 8.09 -3.07 -29.70
N SER A 147 7.82 -4.18 -29.01
CA SER A 147 8.40 -5.48 -29.37
C SER A 147 7.84 -6.02 -30.70
N GLU A 148 6.54 -5.84 -30.95
CA GLU A 148 5.89 -6.18 -32.23
C GLU A 148 6.44 -5.34 -33.39
N SER A 149 6.55 -4.02 -33.22
CA SER A 149 7.10 -3.13 -34.26
C SER A 149 8.55 -3.48 -34.60
N LYS A 150 9.39 -3.81 -33.61
CA LYS A 150 10.77 -4.28 -33.85
C LYS A 150 10.84 -5.63 -34.55
N ARG A 151 9.86 -6.51 -34.33
CA ARG A 151 9.80 -7.83 -34.96
C ARG A 151 9.33 -7.74 -36.41
N ALA A 152 8.31 -6.93 -36.68
CA ALA A 152 7.86 -6.62 -38.05
C ALA A 152 8.96 -5.97 -38.90
N ALA A 153 9.81 -5.12 -38.30
CA ALA A 153 10.96 -4.54 -38.99
C ALA A 153 12.13 -5.52 -39.24
N ARG A 154 12.11 -6.72 -38.64
CA ARG A 154 13.17 -7.74 -38.74
C ARG A 154 12.82 -8.92 -39.66
N GLU A 155 11.59 -9.02 -40.15
CA GLU A 155 11.21 -9.99 -41.17
C GLU A 155 11.38 -9.33 -42.56
N PRO A 156 12.48 -9.60 -43.29
CA PRO A 156 12.62 -9.16 -44.67
C PRO A 156 11.61 -9.93 -45.54
N THR A 157 10.78 -9.18 -46.28
CA THR A 157 10.01 -9.68 -47.41
C THR A 157 10.91 -10.21 -48.51
#